data_AF-A0A451ADJ6-F1
#
_entry.id   AF-A0A451ADJ6-F1
#
_cell.length_a   1.000
_cell.length_b   1.000
_cell.length_c   1.000
_cell.angle_alpha   90.00
_cell.angle_beta   90.00
_cell.angle_gamma   90.00
#
_symmetry.space_group_name_H-M   'P 1'
#
loop_
_entity.id
_entity.type
_entity.pdbx_description
1 polymer ?
#
loop_
_entity_poly.entity_id
_entity_poly.type
_entity_poly.pdbx_seq_one_letter_code
_entity_poly.pdbx_strand_id
1 'polypeptide(L)'
;MTGFMRNWLSGALKDHSSLKKGVLTGILRVSKESIFSGLNNLEVAGLLEDGPFADKFGFTEPEVESLLADFDLSETLPQAREWYNGYLFGETIIYNPWSILNFIHKQPAPPAAHWINTSSNDLVRELLESGGAEIREDLESLLAGGSVECEVTEDLPLRDIRGDSWAIWSLLLFSGYLKPV
;
A
#
# COMPACT_ATOMS: atom_id res chain seq x y z
N MET A 1 13.68 -20.03 -0.43
CA MET A 1 13.39 -18.76 0.27
C MET A 1 12.13 -18.85 1.12
N THR A 2 10.97 -19.22 0.55
CA THR A 2 9.68 -19.32 1.27
C THR A 2 9.70 -20.23 2.49
N GLY A 3 10.27 -21.45 2.37
CA GLY A 3 10.39 -22.38 3.51
C GLY A 3 11.27 -21.86 4.65
N PHE A 4 12.34 -21.13 4.33
CA PHE A 4 13.19 -20.48 5.33
C PHE A 4 12.42 -19.40 6.09
N MET A 5 11.81 -18.46 5.37
CA MET A 5 11.04 -17.36 5.98
C MET A 5 9.90 -17.87 6.84
N ARG A 6 9.19 -18.91 6.39
CA ARG A 6 8.12 -19.56 7.15
C ARG A 6 8.63 -20.09 8.50
N ASN A 7 9.72 -20.85 8.50
CA ASN A 7 10.26 -21.46 9.71
C ASN A 7 10.83 -20.40 10.65
N TRP A 8 11.51 -19.40 10.10
CA TRP A 8 12.07 -18.29 10.86
C TRP A 8 10.97 -17.45 11.53
N LEU A 9 9.95 -17.02 10.77
CA LEU A 9 8.82 -16.27 11.32
C LEU A 9 8.01 -17.08 12.33
N SER A 10 7.76 -18.38 12.05
CA SER A 10 7.03 -19.23 12.99
C SER A 10 7.81 -19.40 14.29
N GLY A 11 9.12 -19.67 14.24
CA GLY A 11 9.94 -19.81 15.45
C GLY A 11 10.07 -18.51 16.25
N ALA A 12 10.07 -17.37 15.58
CA ALA A 12 10.18 -16.07 16.24
C ALA A 12 8.85 -15.56 16.81
N LEU A 13 7.74 -15.77 16.11
CA LEU A 13 6.45 -15.10 16.38
C LEU A 13 5.36 -16.00 16.98
N LYS A 14 5.58 -17.32 17.00
CA LYS A 14 4.62 -18.29 17.55
C LYS A 14 5.23 -19.01 18.75
N ASP A 15 4.49 -19.05 19.85
CA ASP A 15 4.80 -19.79 21.08
C ASP A 15 6.18 -19.47 21.70
N HIS A 16 6.80 -18.36 21.32
CA HIS A 16 8.09 -17.94 21.84
C HIS A 16 7.91 -17.30 23.23
N SER A 17 8.39 -17.97 24.28
CA SER A 17 8.17 -17.58 25.69
C SER A 17 8.65 -16.17 26.04
N SER A 18 9.68 -15.67 25.35
CA SER A 18 10.19 -14.30 25.55
C SER A 18 9.46 -13.22 24.74
N LEU A 19 8.52 -13.59 23.86
CA LEU A 19 7.81 -12.64 23.00
C LEU A 19 6.53 -12.15 23.68
N LYS A 20 6.48 -10.87 24.05
CA LYS A 20 5.26 -10.22 24.55
C LYS A 20 4.34 -9.74 23.43
N LYS A 21 4.90 -9.16 22.37
CA LYS A 21 4.19 -8.63 21.19
C LYS A 21 5.16 -8.54 20.00
N GLY A 22 4.68 -8.86 18.80
CA GLY A 22 5.38 -8.63 17.54
C GLY A 22 4.49 -7.85 16.57
N VAL A 23 5.10 -7.02 15.73
CA VAL A 23 4.41 -6.31 14.65
C VAL A 23 5.11 -6.68 13.35
N LEU A 24 4.32 -7.07 12.34
CA LEU A 24 4.82 -7.41 11.01
C LEU A 24 4.18 -6.47 10.01
N THR A 25 5.02 -5.75 9.27
CA THR A 25 4.59 -4.78 8.27
C THR A 25 5.06 -5.22 6.90
N GLY A 26 4.23 -5.03 5.88
CA GLY A 26 4.56 -5.34 4.49
C GLY A 26 3.53 -4.72 3.56
N ILE A 27 3.86 -4.67 2.27
CA ILE A 27 2.97 -4.15 1.23
C ILE A 27 1.81 -5.13 0.98
N LEU A 28 2.13 -6.43 0.97
CA LEU A 28 1.14 -7.50 0.86
C LEU A 28 0.98 -8.22 2.19
N ARG A 29 -0.23 -8.73 2.40
CA ARG A 29 -0.58 -9.54 3.56
C ARG A 29 0.29 -10.81 3.58
N VAL A 30 0.77 -11.16 4.77
CA VAL A 30 1.42 -12.45 4.97
C VAL A 30 0.34 -13.53 5.01
N SER A 31 0.24 -14.29 3.93
CA SER A 31 -0.77 -15.35 3.78
C SER A 31 -0.68 -16.34 4.95
N LYS A 32 -1.83 -16.54 5.60
CA LYS A 32 -2.03 -17.60 6.60
C LYS A 32 -2.16 -18.91 5.84
N GLU A 33 -1.09 -19.68 5.67
CA GLU A 33 -1.23 -21.02 5.07
C GLU A 33 -2.06 -21.92 6.02
N SER A 34 -3.36 -22.02 5.72
CA SER A 34 -4.42 -22.63 6.54
C SER A 34 -4.21 -24.12 6.85
N ILE A 35 -3.42 -24.85 6.07
CA ILE A 35 -3.26 -26.31 6.19
C ILE A 35 -2.06 -26.78 7.01
N PHE A 36 -1.16 -25.88 7.45
CA PHE A 36 0.00 -26.25 8.25
C PHE A 36 0.09 -25.42 9.54
N SER A 37 0.56 -26.03 10.63
CA SER A 37 0.65 -25.47 11.98
C SER A 37 1.73 -24.38 12.16
N GLY A 38 2.05 -23.62 11.12
CA GLY A 38 2.99 -22.49 11.17
C GLY A 38 2.41 -21.28 11.91
N LEU A 39 2.89 -20.09 11.54
CA LEU A 39 2.38 -18.81 12.04
C LEU A 39 0.91 -18.61 11.64
N ASN A 40 -0.01 -18.72 12.60
CA ASN A 40 -1.45 -18.71 12.37
C ASN A 40 -2.24 -17.76 13.30
N ASN A 41 -1.56 -17.09 14.23
CA ASN A 41 -2.10 -16.19 15.24
C ASN A 41 -1.94 -14.70 14.88
N LEU A 42 -2.00 -14.37 13.57
CA LEU A 42 -1.87 -13.00 13.10
C LEU A 42 -3.22 -12.28 13.07
N GLU A 43 -3.30 -11.15 13.76
CA GLU A 43 -4.28 -10.10 13.49
C GLU A 43 -3.74 -9.24 12.35
N VAL A 44 -4.55 -9.04 11.31
CA VAL A 44 -4.17 -8.28 10.13
C VAL A 44 -4.96 -6.99 10.16
N ALA A 45 -4.28 -5.85 10.10
CA ALA A 45 -4.90 -4.55 9.87
C ALA A 45 -4.62 -4.18 8.41
N GLY A 46 -5.64 -4.35 7.56
CA GLY A 46 -5.54 -4.12 6.12
C GLY A 46 -5.93 -2.71 5.69
N LEU A 47 -5.77 -2.42 4.40
CA LEU A 47 -6.15 -1.15 3.79
C LEU A 47 -7.68 -0.94 3.76
N LEU A 48 -8.44 -2.03 3.71
CA LEU A 48 -9.91 -2.01 3.55
C LEU A 48 -10.67 -1.99 4.88
N GLU A 49 -10.00 -2.14 6.01
CA GLU A 49 -10.65 -2.22 7.32
C GLU A 49 -10.53 -0.90 8.08
N ASP A 50 -11.66 -0.40 8.60
CA ASP A 50 -11.69 0.67 9.61
C ASP A 50 -11.22 0.14 10.96
N GLY A 51 -9.92 -0.09 11.04
CA GLY A 51 -9.25 -0.64 12.20
C GLY A 51 -8.60 0.43 13.08
N PRO A 52 -8.14 0.04 14.29
CA PRO A 52 -7.43 0.94 15.21
C PRO A 52 -6.08 1.46 14.68
N PHE A 53 -5.67 1.01 13.49
CA PHE A 53 -4.42 1.36 12.83
C PHE A 53 -4.60 2.16 11.54
N ALA A 54 -5.84 2.47 11.13
CA ALA A 54 -6.13 3.20 9.89
C ALA A 54 -5.42 4.56 9.83
N ASP A 55 -5.16 5.18 10.98
CA ASP A 55 -4.53 6.50 11.11
C ASP A 55 -3.05 6.47 11.59
N LYS A 56 -2.39 5.30 11.62
CA LYS A 56 -1.10 5.14 12.32
C LYS A 56 0.15 5.02 11.44
N PHE A 57 -0.01 4.87 10.13
CA PHE A 57 1.10 4.56 9.21
C PHE A 57 1.38 5.64 8.15
N GLY A 58 1.20 6.90 8.52
CA GLY A 58 1.60 8.05 7.73
C GLY A 58 1.14 9.34 8.39
N PHE A 59 0.90 10.38 7.59
CA PHE A 59 0.26 11.61 8.08
C PHE A 59 -1.19 11.67 7.65
N THR A 60 -2.08 11.95 8.58
CA THR A 60 -3.47 12.31 8.28
C THR A 60 -3.54 13.68 7.61
N GLU A 61 -4.65 13.97 6.94
CA GLU A 61 -4.90 15.30 6.34
C GLU A 61 -4.70 16.46 7.35
N PRO A 62 -5.25 16.41 8.58
CA PRO A 62 -5.02 17.47 9.56
C PRO A 62 -3.56 17.58 10.02
N GLU A 63 -2.83 16.47 10.09
CA GLU A 63 -1.39 16.50 10.41
C GLU A 63 -0.58 17.12 9.29
N VAL A 64 -0.92 16.87 8.02
CA VAL A 64 -0.30 17.54 6.87
C VAL A 64 -0.60 19.04 6.88
N GLU A 65 -1.85 19.43 7.14
CA GLU A 65 -2.23 20.83 7.27
C GLU A 65 -1.45 21.54 8.39
N SER A 66 -1.36 20.92 9.56
CA SER A 66 -0.58 21.44 10.69
C SER A 66 0.90 21.55 10.36
N LEU A 67 1.48 20.52 9.73
CA LEU A 67 2.89 20.53 9.32
C LEU A 67 3.16 21.66 8.33
N LEU A 68 2.30 21.85 7.32
CA LEU A 68 2.48 22.94 6.37
C LEU A 68 2.36 24.31 7.05
N ALA A 69 1.43 24.47 7.99
CA ALA A 69 1.28 25.70 8.75
C ALA A 69 2.52 26.03 9.60
N ASP A 70 3.13 25.03 10.24
CA ASP A 70 4.33 25.19 11.06
C ASP A 70 5.55 25.71 10.27
N PHE A 71 5.54 25.56 8.94
CA PHE A 71 6.58 26.05 8.03
C PHE A 71 6.13 27.25 7.17
N ASP A 72 5.01 27.90 7.50
CA ASP A 72 4.43 29.02 6.72
C ASP A 72 4.04 28.65 5.28
N LEU A 73 3.61 27.40 5.06
CA LEU A 73 3.29 26.81 3.75
C LEU A 73 1.81 26.43 3.58
N SER A 74 0.89 26.94 4.39
CA SER A 74 -0.53 26.57 4.36
C SER A 74 -1.17 26.69 2.97
N GLU A 75 -0.77 27.69 2.19
CA GLU A 75 -1.24 27.92 0.81
C GLU A 75 -0.86 26.80 -0.18
N THR A 76 0.09 25.94 0.19
CA THR A 76 0.58 24.84 -0.65
C THR A 76 -0.16 23.52 -0.42
N LEU A 77 -1.09 23.48 0.56
CA LEU A 77 -1.88 22.27 0.84
C LEU A 77 -2.61 21.71 -0.39
N PRO A 78 -3.23 22.53 -1.28
CA PRO A 78 -3.81 22.02 -2.52
C PRO A 78 -2.80 21.32 -3.44
N GLN A 79 -1.56 21.80 -3.51
CA GLN A 79 -0.49 21.17 -4.30
C GLN A 79 -0.05 19.84 -3.67
N ALA A 80 0.05 19.79 -2.34
CA ALA A 80 0.36 18.55 -1.63
C ALA A 80 -0.74 17.49 -1.84
N ARG A 81 -2.02 17.89 -1.82
CA ARG A 81 -3.17 17.03 -2.15
C ARG A 81 -3.08 16.49 -3.57
N GLU A 82 -2.82 17.37 -4.54
CA GLU A 82 -2.76 16.99 -5.95
C GLU A 82 -1.64 15.98 -6.23
N TRP A 83 -0.45 16.21 -5.69
CA TRP A 83 0.72 15.39 -5.97
C TRP A 83 0.80 14.10 -5.16
N TYR A 84 0.34 14.15 -3.91
CA TYR A 84 0.57 13.05 -2.98
C TYR A 84 -0.71 12.33 -2.60
N ASN A 85 -1.87 13.01 -2.58
CA ASN A 85 -3.26 12.51 -2.46
C ASN A 85 -3.57 11.57 -1.26
N GLY A 86 -2.55 11.05 -0.59
CA GLY A 86 -2.62 9.97 0.38
C GLY A 86 -3.14 8.65 -0.19
N TYR A 87 -3.06 7.62 0.65
CA TYR A 87 -3.69 6.32 0.50
C TYR A 87 -4.98 6.32 1.33
N LEU A 88 -6.02 5.61 0.88
CA LEU A 88 -7.25 5.49 1.64
C LEU A 88 -7.19 4.20 2.49
N PHE A 89 -7.08 4.35 3.81
CA PHE A 89 -7.10 3.27 4.79
C PHE A 89 -8.43 3.31 5.53
N GLY A 90 -9.32 2.36 5.23
CA GLY A 90 -10.72 2.46 5.63
C GLY A 90 -11.33 3.78 5.13
N GLU A 91 -11.80 4.63 6.03
CA GLU A 91 -12.30 5.98 5.73
C GLU A 91 -11.24 7.09 5.89
N THR A 92 -9.99 6.75 6.23
CA THR A 92 -8.95 7.73 6.55
C THR A 92 -7.93 7.89 5.42
N ILE A 93 -7.69 9.14 4.99
CA ILE A 93 -6.61 9.46 4.04
C ILE A 93 -5.27 9.58 4.80
N ILE A 94 -4.29 8.80 4.36
CA ILE A 94 -2.95 8.74 4.92
C ILE A 94 -1.91 9.12 3.87
N TYR A 95 -1.27 10.26 4.08
CA TYR A 95 -0.17 10.75 3.28
C TYR A 95 1.12 10.03 3.60
N ASN A 96 1.90 9.82 2.56
CA ASN A 96 3.23 9.29 2.66
C ASN A 96 4.18 10.26 3.38
N PRO A 97 4.79 9.90 4.53
CA PRO A 97 5.64 10.83 5.27
C PRO A 97 6.85 11.32 4.48
N TRP A 98 7.50 10.44 3.73
CA TRP A 98 8.68 10.80 2.95
C TRP A 98 8.35 11.85 1.88
N SER A 99 7.23 11.67 1.19
CA SER A 99 6.75 12.62 0.18
C SER A 99 6.46 13.99 0.78
N ILE A 100 5.70 14.06 1.88
CA ILE A 100 5.34 15.33 2.53
C ILE A 100 6.58 16.04 3.10
N LEU A 101 7.47 15.31 3.77
CA LEU A 101 8.68 15.91 4.33
C LEU A 101 9.61 16.45 3.24
N ASN A 102 9.76 15.73 2.13
CA ASN A 102 10.55 16.22 0.99
C ASN A 102 9.90 17.41 0.30
N PHE A 103 8.57 17.41 0.17
CA PHE A 103 7.83 18.53 -0.39
C PHE A 103 8.06 19.82 0.40
N ILE A 104 7.97 19.74 1.73
CA ILE A 104 8.25 20.86 2.64
C ILE A 104 9.73 21.27 2.53
N HIS A 105 10.64 20.31 2.65
CA HIS A 105 12.08 20.57 2.66
C HIS A 105 12.59 21.25 1.39
N LYS A 106 11.96 20.98 0.24
CA LYS A 106 12.42 21.48 -1.07
C LYS A 106 11.78 22.80 -1.47
N GLN A 107 10.87 23.38 -0.69
CA GLN A 107 10.28 24.67 -1.01
C GLN A 107 11.36 25.75 -1.24
N PRO A 108 11.19 26.65 -2.22
CA PRO A 108 10.01 26.83 -3.09
C PRO A 108 10.07 26.02 -4.40
N ALA A 109 10.86 24.95 -4.47
CA ALA A 109 10.91 24.12 -5.68
C ALA A 109 9.55 23.46 -5.96
N PRO A 110 9.22 23.21 -7.24
CA PRO A 110 8.01 22.48 -7.60
C PRO A 110 7.95 21.10 -6.93
N PRO A 111 6.74 20.60 -6.62
CA PRO A 111 6.57 19.23 -6.15
C PRO A 111 7.21 18.24 -7.12
N ALA A 112 7.72 17.15 -6.57
CA ALA A 112 8.33 16.10 -7.36
C ALA A 112 7.98 14.73 -6.81
N ALA A 113 8.10 13.72 -7.68
CA ALA A 113 7.84 12.34 -7.32
C ALA A 113 9.03 11.76 -6.54
N HIS A 114 8.94 11.82 -5.22
CA HIS A 114 10.02 11.43 -4.29
C HIS A 114 10.17 9.91 -4.09
N TRP A 115 9.26 9.11 -4.65
CA TRP A 115 9.19 7.66 -4.48
C TRP A 115 9.67 6.86 -5.71
N ILE A 116 10.01 7.53 -6.83
CA ILE A 116 10.19 6.90 -8.16
C ILE A 116 11.31 5.85 -8.27
N ASN A 117 12.20 5.69 -7.29
CA ASN A 117 13.42 4.87 -7.46
C ASN A 117 13.60 3.74 -6.43
N THR A 118 12.53 3.22 -5.83
CA THR A 118 12.66 2.25 -4.71
C THR A 118 12.21 0.82 -5.01
N SER A 119 11.59 0.53 -6.17
CA SER A 119 11.14 -0.82 -6.51
C SER A 119 11.27 -1.15 -8.00
N SER A 120 11.49 -2.44 -8.31
CA SER A 120 11.30 -2.96 -9.66
C SER A 120 9.80 -3.00 -9.96
N ASN A 121 9.40 -2.44 -11.10
CA ASN A 121 8.02 -2.48 -11.60
C ASN A 121 7.79 -3.67 -12.54
N ASP A 122 8.69 -4.66 -12.53
CA ASP A 122 8.68 -5.76 -13.51
C ASP A 122 7.42 -6.62 -13.37
N LEU A 123 6.96 -6.88 -12.14
CA LEU A 123 5.74 -7.66 -11.91
C LEU A 123 4.49 -6.92 -12.42
N VAL A 124 4.37 -5.62 -12.13
CA VAL A 124 3.27 -4.79 -12.61
C VAL A 124 3.26 -4.77 -14.14
N ARG A 125 4.43 -4.58 -14.76
CA ARG A 125 4.58 -4.64 -16.22
C ARG A 125 4.15 -5.98 -16.78
N GLU A 126 4.63 -7.09 -16.22
CA GLU A 126 4.31 -8.45 -16.65
C GLU A 126 2.80 -8.73 -16.61
N LEU A 127 2.11 -8.30 -15.55
CA LEU A 127 0.67 -8.46 -15.40
C LEU A 127 -0.12 -7.62 -16.41
N LEU A 128 0.28 -6.36 -16.62
CA LEU A 128 -0.35 -5.49 -17.61
C LEU A 128 -0.15 -6.02 -19.04
N GLU A 129 1.04 -6.53 -19.36
CA GLU A 129 1.35 -7.08 -20.70
C GLU A 129 0.64 -8.41 -20.97
N SER A 130 0.41 -9.22 -19.93
CA SER A 130 -0.31 -10.50 -20.04
C SER A 130 -1.83 -10.37 -19.99
N GLY A 131 -2.36 -9.23 -19.54
CA GLY A 131 -3.78 -9.03 -19.26
C GLY A 131 -4.72 -8.89 -20.47
N GLY A 132 -4.19 -8.84 -21.69
CA GLY A 132 -5.01 -8.76 -22.89
C GLY A 132 -5.73 -7.42 -23.06
N ALA A 133 -6.81 -7.42 -23.85
CA ALA A 133 -7.54 -6.20 -24.21
C ALA A 133 -8.34 -5.60 -23.04
N GLU A 134 -8.96 -6.44 -22.22
CA GLU A 134 -9.82 -6.01 -21.10
C GLU A 134 -9.02 -5.17 -20.08
N ILE A 135 -7.88 -5.69 -19.59
CA ILE A 135 -7.03 -4.96 -18.64
C ILE A 135 -6.49 -3.65 -19.23
N ARG A 136 -6.27 -3.61 -20.55
CA ARG A 136 -5.84 -2.39 -21.23
C ARG A 136 -6.95 -1.36 -21.28
N GLU A 137 -8.17 -1.75 -21.61
CA GLU A 137 -9.34 -0.86 -21.62
C GLU A 137 -9.62 -0.31 -20.21
N ASP A 138 -9.54 -1.16 -19.20
CA ASP A 138 -9.65 -0.77 -17.79
C ASP A 138 -8.56 0.24 -17.39
N LEU A 139 -7.30 -0.02 -17.77
CA LEU A 139 -6.20 0.90 -17.51
C LEU A 139 -6.41 2.25 -18.22
N GLU A 140 -6.88 2.24 -19.47
CA GLU A 140 -7.20 3.45 -20.23
C GLU A 140 -8.33 4.25 -19.55
N SER A 141 -9.35 3.56 -19.02
CA SER A 141 -10.43 4.17 -18.22
C SER A 141 -9.88 4.84 -16.95
N LEU A 142 -9.04 4.14 -16.18
CA LEU A 142 -8.42 4.67 -14.96
C LEU A 142 -7.54 5.89 -15.25
N LEU A 143 -6.75 5.85 -16.33
CA LEU A 143 -5.91 6.98 -16.76
C LEU A 143 -6.73 8.19 -17.23
N ALA A 144 -7.94 7.96 -17.74
CA ALA A 144 -8.89 9.02 -18.08
C ALA A 144 -9.63 9.61 -16.85
N GLY A 145 -9.32 9.12 -15.64
CA GLY A 145 -9.98 9.52 -14.39
C GLY A 145 -11.30 8.80 -14.12
N GLY A 146 -11.56 7.70 -14.85
CA GLY A 146 -12.68 6.80 -14.59
C GLY A 146 -12.42 5.84 -13.44
N SER A 147 -13.30 4.85 -13.30
CA SER A 147 -13.23 3.79 -12.31
C SER A 147 -13.41 2.43 -12.99
N VAL A 148 -12.94 1.37 -12.32
CA VAL A 148 -13.07 -0.02 -12.78
C VAL A 148 -13.69 -0.84 -11.65
N GLU A 149 -14.70 -1.64 -11.98
CA GLU A 149 -15.30 -2.59 -11.05
C GLU A 149 -14.56 -3.93 -11.18
N CYS A 150 -13.99 -4.42 -10.07
CA CYS A 150 -13.22 -5.66 -10.05
C CYS A 150 -13.34 -6.36 -8.70
N GLU A 151 -13.08 -7.67 -8.68
CA GLU A 151 -13.00 -8.44 -7.45
C GLU A 151 -11.62 -8.28 -6.81
N VAL A 152 -11.59 -7.96 -5.52
CA VAL A 152 -10.35 -7.78 -4.76
C VAL A 152 -10.10 -8.99 -3.87
N THR A 153 -8.90 -9.57 -3.98
CA THR A 153 -8.44 -10.67 -3.13
C THR A 153 -7.39 -10.17 -2.13
N GLU A 154 -7.74 -10.14 -0.85
CA GLU A 154 -6.82 -9.73 0.24
C GLU A 154 -5.69 -10.74 0.49
N ASP A 155 -5.98 -12.03 0.37
CA ASP A 155 -5.03 -13.12 0.64
C ASP A 155 -4.28 -13.53 -0.64
N LEU A 156 -3.72 -12.56 -1.36
CA LEU A 156 -3.04 -12.75 -2.64
C LEU A 156 -1.56 -13.16 -2.47
N PRO A 157 -1.19 -14.43 -2.68
CA PRO A 157 0.20 -14.87 -2.53
C PRO A 157 1.00 -14.44 -3.75
N LEU A 158 2.14 -13.75 -3.57
CA LEU A 158 2.95 -13.24 -4.68
C LEU A 158 3.34 -14.29 -5.73
N ARG A 159 3.46 -15.57 -5.32
CA ARG A 159 3.75 -16.68 -6.24
C ARG A 159 2.60 -16.96 -7.20
N ASP A 160 1.38 -16.80 -6.72
CA ASP A 160 0.16 -17.18 -7.44
C ASP A 160 -0.39 -15.99 -8.26
N ILE A 161 0.17 -14.79 -8.08
CA ILE A 161 -0.07 -13.60 -8.92
C ILE A 161 0.37 -13.83 -10.38
N ARG A 162 1.48 -14.55 -10.60
CA ARG A 162 2.00 -14.78 -11.95
C ARG A 162 1.10 -15.76 -12.69
N GLY A 163 0.33 -15.24 -13.65
CA GLY A 163 -0.61 -16.01 -14.48
C GLY A 163 -2.08 -15.72 -14.21
N ASP A 164 -2.38 -14.91 -13.19
CA ASP A 164 -3.71 -14.32 -13.00
C ASP A 164 -3.61 -12.82 -13.25
N SER A 165 -3.94 -12.40 -14.47
CA SER A 165 -3.81 -10.99 -14.83
C SER A 165 -4.80 -10.11 -14.05
N TRP A 166 -5.94 -10.64 -13.59
CA TRP A 166 -6.90 -9.89 -12.76
C TRP A 166 -6.36 -9.54 -11.37
N ALA A 167 -5.36 -10.28 -10.89
CA ALA A 167 -4.65 -9.98 -9.66
C ALA A 167 -3.95 -8.61 -9.68
N ILE A 168 -3.78 -7.99 -10.86
CA ILE A 168 -3.19 -6.65 -10.99
C ILE A 168 -3.96 -5.61 -10.19
N TRP A 169 -5.29 -5.66 -10.16
CA TRP A 169 -6.09 -4.65 -9.47
C TRP A 169 -5.95 -4.75 -7.96
N SER A 170 -5.96 -5.98 -7.43
CA SER A 170 -5.64 -6.24 -6.03
C SER A 170 -4.22 -5.78 -5.68
N LEU A 171 -3.23 -6.10 -6.52
CA LEU A 171 -1.85 -5.67 -6.32
C LEU A 171 -1.71 -4.14 -6.31
N LEU A 172 -2.31 -3.44 -7.27
CA LEU A 172 -2.25 -1.99 -7.38
C LEU A 172 -2.98 -1.31 -6.21
N LEU A 173 -4.11 -1.84 -5.78
CA LEU A 173 -4.84 -1.37 -4.59
C LEU A 173 -4.00 -1.50 -3.32
N PHE A 174 -3.51 -2.72 -3.00
CA PHE A 174 -2.71 -2.93 -1.77
C PHE A 174 -1.34 -2.28 -1.82
N SER A 175 -0.81 -1.99 -3.02
CA SER A 175 0.41 -1.19 -3.19
C SER A 175 0.15 0.32 -3.14
N GLY A 176 -1.11 0.75 -3.00
CA GLY A 176 -1.49 2.14 -2.85
C GLY A 176 -1.53 2.96 -4.14
N TYR A 177 -1.56 2.31 -5.31
CA TYR A 177 -1.73 2.99 -6.61
C TYR A 177 -3.20 3.32 -6.91
N LEU A 178 -4.14 2.57 -6.34
CA LEU A 178 -5.58 2.75 -6.53
C LEU A 178 -6.27 3.02 -5.19
N LYS A 179 -7.42 3.69 -5.26
CA LYS A 179 -8.32 3.91 -4.12
C LYS A 179 -9.68 3.31 -4.45
N PRO A 180 -10.36 2.66 -3.48
CA PRO A 180 -11.76 2.30 -3.65
C PRO A 180 -12.62 3.57 -3.72
N VAL A 181 -13.66 3.54 -4.56
CA VAL A 181 -14.61 4.65 -4.80
C VAL A 181 -16.05 4.18 -4.73
#